data_AF-A0A537FV80-F1
#
_entry.id   AF-A0A537FV80-F1
#
_cell.length_a   1.000
_cell.length_b   1.000
_cell.length_c   1.000
_cell.angle_alpha   90.00
_cell.angle_beta   90.00
_cell.angle_gamma   90.00
#
_symmetry.space_group_name_H-M   'P 1'
#
loop_
_entity.id
_entity.type
_entity.pdbx_description
1 polymer ?
#
loop_
_entity_poly.entity_id
_entity_poly.type
_entity_poly.pdbx_seq_one_letter_code
_entity_poly.pdbx_strand_id
1 'polypeptide(L)'
;MPSSTARRAAARRFARRRDPRGRAAAVREEPAARRRQGDRVHARPAQRAPGRPGTHPRRGQAAGVARASAGGERDPALARRVNLILQGPALEQGHVDEAARMTRASSAERIAPRAYRLTSASREKSLAAWCEAREIDHAFMPEGRRFADLKLLAMDMDSTLITVECIDELGELAGKQREIAAITAQAMRGEIDYTESLRRRVALLQGLEESALGRVYDERLRLTPGADRLLAACKRHLVQLLLVSGGFSFFTELLKARLDIDYTVSNVLGIERGRLTGRVVGDIVEAEAKAAKFRAVAKELKARKEQTVAIGDGANDLKMMAEAGVSIAFHAQPVVRAQASCALNWSGLDGVLNLFE
;
A
#
# COMPACT_ATOMS: atom_id res chain seq x y z
N MET A 1 -20.97 -1.63 9.42
CA MET A 1 -21.56 -0.35 8.96
C MET A 1 -21.13 0.76 9.94
N PRO A 2 -20.34 1.77 9.56
CA PRO A 2 -20.11 2.89 10.46
C PRO A 2 -21.40 3.72 10.60
N SER A 3 -21.68 4.21 11.80
CA SER A 3 -22.92 4.91 12.14
C SER A 3 -23.05 6.26 11.40
N SER A 4 -24.30 6.68 11.15
CA SER A 4 -24.68 8.00 10.59
C SER A 4 -23.94 9.19 11.21
N THR A 5 -23.57 9.06 12.49
CA THR A 5 -22.83 10.05 13.27
C THR A 5 -21.38 10.22 12.81
N ALA A 6 -20.68 9.13 12.45
CA ALA A 6 -19.33 9.19 11.90
C ALA A 6 -19.30 9.83 10.50
N ARG A 7 -20.34 9.58 9.69
CA ARG A 7 -20.54 10.18 8.36
C ARG A 7 -20.69 11.70 8.43
N ARG A 8 -21.51 12.20 9.38
CA ARG A 8 -21.66 13.65 9.63
C ARG A 8 -20.42 14.29 10.22
N ALA A 9 -19.65 13.56 11.04
CA ALA A 9 -18.43 14.07 11.64
C ALA A 9 -17.31 14.29 10.60
N ALA A 10 -17.14 13.36 9.64
CA ALA A 10 -16.18 13.51 8.54
C ALA A 10 -16.55 14.69 7.61
N ALA A 11 -17.82 14.78 7.19
CA ALA A 11 -18.33 15.90 6.38
C ALA A 11 -18.19 17.26 7.08
N ARG A 12 -18.45 17.32 8.40
CA ARG A 12 -18.26 18.54 9.20
C ARG A 12 -16.81 18.92 9.44
N ARG A 13 -15.88 17.94 9.48
CA ARG A 13 -14.43 18.20 9.54
C ARG A 13 -13.92 18.82 8.24
N PHE A 14 -14.50 18.43 7.11
CA PHE A 14 -14.23 19.02 5.80
C PHE A 14 -14.68 20.49 5.72
N ALA A 15 -15.85 20.81 6.28
CA ALA A 15 -16.39 22.18 6.29
C ALA A 15 -15.66 23.15 7.24
N ARG A 16 -14.96 22.67 8.28
CA ARG A 16 -14.37 23.51 9.34
C ARG A 16 -12.92 23.97 9.09
N ARG A 17 -12.30 23.65 7.95
CA ARG A 17 -10.95 24.12 7.58
C ARG A 17 -10.93 25.39 6.72
N ARG A 18 -11.92 26.28 6.87
CA ARG A 18 -11.96 27.59 6.18
C ARG A 18 -11.71 28.74 7.16
N ASP A 19 -10.56 29.40 7.01
CA ASP A 19 -10.35 30.80 7.40
C ASP A 19 -10.78 31.67 6.19
N PRO A 20 -11.60 32.72 6.35
CA PRO A 20 -12.07 33.57 5.24
C PRO A 20 -11.01 34.52 4.65
N ARG A 21 -9.75 34.50 5.10
CA ARG A 21 -8.73 35.43 4.58
C ARG A 21 -7.47 34.67 4.19
N GLY A 22 -7.26 34.51 2.88
CA GLY A 22 -6.07 33.88 2.29
C GLY A 22 -4.77 34.60 2.66
N ARG A 23 -4.17 34.21 3.78
CA ARG A 23 -2.77 34.44 4.12
C ARG A 23 -2.16 33.15 4.65
N ALA A 24 -1.04 32.74 4.04
CA ALA A 24 -0.24 31.62 4.50
C ALA A 24 0.24 31.91 5.94
N ALA A 25 -0.21 31.09 6.90
CA ALA A 25 0.29 31.11 8.26
C ALA A 25 1.33 29.98 8.41
N ALA A 26 2.54 30.37 8.79
CA ALA A 26 3.68 29.52 9.02
C ALA A 26 3.38 28.35 9.98
N VAL A 27 3.92 27.19 9.64
CA VAL A 27 3.93 25.98 10.47
C VAL A 27 4.61 26.31 11.80
N ARG A 28 3.84 26.36 12.89
CA ARG A 28 4.36 26.29 14.25
C ARG A 28 4.16 24.87 14.75
N GLU A 29 5.27 24.22 15.08
CA GLU A 29 5.31 22.96 15.82
C GLU A 29 4.70 23.17 17.21
N GLU A 30 3.76 22.30 17.62
CA GLU A 30 3.31 22.21 19.01
C GLU A 30 3.85 20.93 19.68
N PRO A 31 4.23 21.00 20.97
CA PRO A 31 5.10 20.00 21.58
C PRO A 31 4.35 18.89 22.35
N ALA A 32 5.08 17.80 22.54
CA ALA A 32 4.67 16.57 23.21
C ALA A 32 4.16 16.75 24.65
N ALA A 33 3.13 15.97 24.99
CA ALA A 33 2.51 15.92 26.30
C ALA A 33 3.38 15.20 27.36
N ARG A 34 3.84 16.02 28.31
CA ARG A 34 3.94 15.82 29.78
C ARG A 34 3.91 14.37 30.32
N ARG A 35 5.05 13.90 30.83
CA ARG A 35 5.13 12.89 31.90
C ARG A 35 5.12 13.57 33.27
N ARG A 36 4.33 13.01 34.20
CA ARG A 36 4.14 13.46 35.59
C ARG A 36 5.37 13.18 36.46
N GLN A 37 5.68 14.10 37.36
CA GLN A 37 6.64 13.95 38.45
C GLN A 37 6.01 14.48 39.75
N GLY A 38 6.27 13.79 40.86
CA GLY A 38 5.75 14.00 42.22
C GLY A 38 5.38 12.63 42.80
N ASP A 39 5.92 12.11 43.91
CA ASP A 39 6.44 12.79 45.09
C ASP A 39 7.61 12.02 45.76
N ARG A 40 8.45 12.80 46.45
CA ARG A 40 9.44 12.35 47.42
C ARG A 40 8.77 12.17 48.79
N VAL A 41 9.09 11.10 49.52
CA VAL A 41 9.23 11.18 50.98
C VAL A 41 10.44 10.35 51.42
N HIS A 42 11.26 10.98 52.27
CA HIS A 42 12.48 10.49 52.90
C HIS A 42 12.26 9.37 53.92
N ALA A 43 13.20 8.42 54.01
CA ALA A 43 13.70 7.88 55.28
C ALA A 43 15.14 7.33 55.14
N ARG A 44 15.94 7.56 56.18
CA ARG A 44 17.41 7.50 56.29
C ARG A 44 18.03 6.08 56.37
N PRO A 45 19.36 5.95 56.25
CA PRO A 45 20.10 4.68 56.16
C PRO A 45 20.81 4.27 57.47
N ALA A 46 21.05 2.96 57.65
CA ALA A 46 21.99 2.31 58.58
C ALA A 46 21.71 0.79 58.52
N GLN A 47 22.59 -0.20 58.55
CA GLN A 47 24.00 -0.38 58.95
C GLN A 47 24.51 -1.71 58.35
N ARG A 48 25.83 -1.90 58.30
CA ARG A 48 26.54 -3.10 57.80
C ARG A 48 27.08 -3.99 58.95
N ALA A 49 26.96 -5.31 58.74
CA ALA A 49 27.87 -6.44 59.09
C ALA A 49 28.06 -6.86 60.58
N PRO A 50 28.64 -8.06 60.94
CA PRO A 50 29.31 -9.12 60.14
C PRO A 50 29.10 -10.63 60.58
N GLY A 51 29.65 -11.60 59.79
CA GLY A 51 30.21 -12.92 60.22
C GLY A 51 29.35 -14.22 60.04
N ARG A 52 29.58 -15.08 59.01
CA ARG A 52 30.42 -16.34 58.92
C ARG A 52 29.84 -17.62 59.60
N PRO A 53 30.23 -18.87 59.23
CA PRO A 53 30.49 -19.51 57.91
C PRO A 53 29.90 -20.96 57.76
N GLY A 54 30.03 -21.55 56.55
CA GLY A 54 29.86 -23.01 56.27
C GLY A 54 28.42 -23.39 55.87
N THR A 55 28.13 -24.18 54.83
CA THR A 55 28.80 -25.37 54.29
C THR A 55 28.40 -25.59 52.81
N HIS A 56 29.36 -26.01 51.98
CA HIS A 56 29.09 -26.64 50.68
C HIS A 56 28.47 -28.04 50.87
N PRO A 57 27.62 -28.52 49.93
CA PRO A 57 28.17 -29.37 48.87
C PRO A 57 27.57 -29.13 47.46
N ARG A 58 28.50 -29.11 46.50
CA ARG A 58 28.51 -29.75 45.17
C ARG A 58 27.22 -29.84 44.32
N ARG A 59 27.28 -29.07 43.22
CA ARG A 59 27.11 -29.43 41.79
C ARG A 59 25.95 -30.38 41.40
N GLY A 60 24.96 -29.80 40.73
CA GLY A 60 24.05 -30.49 39.81
C GLY A 60 23.34 -29.50 38.88
N GLN A 61 23.83 -29.43 37.64
CA GLN A 61 23.17 -28.96 36.40
C GLN A 61 22.08 -27.86 36.50
N ALA A 62 22.43 -26.64 36.09
CA ALA A 62 21.47 -25.63 35.67
C ALA A 62 21.67 -25.32 34.18
N ALA A 63 20.62 -25.52 33.40
CA ALA A 63 20.51 -25.24 31.98
C ALA A 63 20.80 -23.76 31.69
N GLY A 64 21.82 -23.52 30.87
CA GLY A 64 22.09 -22.20 30.29
C GLY A 64 21.09 -21.92 29.17
N VAL A 65 20.12 -21.03 29.44
CA VAL A 65 19.33 -20.38 28.39
C VAL A 65 20.25 -19.39 27.69
N ALA A 66 20.87 -19.85 26.60
CA ALA A 66 21.63 -18.97 25.71
C ALA A 66 20.66 -18.04 24.98
N ARG A 67 20.72 -16.74 25.33
CA ARG A 67 20.15 -15.67 24.52
C ARG A 67 20.82 -15.69 23.15
N ALA A 68 20.08 -16.10 22.13
CA ALA A 68 20.49 -15.91 20.75
C ALA A 68 20.52 -14.40 20.45
N SER A 69 21.72 -13.87 20.30
CA SER A 69 21.99 -12.54 19.78
C SER A 69 21.47 -12.44 18.35
N ALA A 70 20.41 -11.65 18.16
CA ALA A 70 19.93 -11.21 16.86
C ALA A 70 20.97 -10.27 16.23
N GLY A 71 21.68 -10.77 15.22
CA GLY A 71 22.73 -10.04 14.52
C GLY A 71 23.39 -10.92 13.46
N GLY A 72 22.59 -11.63 12.67
CA GLY A 72 23.09 -12.30 11.48
C GLY A 72 23.17 -11.30 10.34
N GLU A 73 24.37 -10.87 9.98
CA GLU A 73 24.62 -10.32 8.65
C GLU A 73 24.08 -11.32 7.62
N ARG A 74 23.11 -10.89 6.81
CA ARG A 74 22.52 -11.73 5.77
C ARG A 74 23.62 -12.04 4.75
N ASP A 75 23.89 -13.32 4.52
CA ASP A 75 24.84 -13.80 3.51
C ASP A 75 24.53 -13.18 2.13
N PRO A 76 25.46 -12.43 1.51
CA PRO A 76 25.29 -11.85 0.18
C PRO A 76 25.00 -12.91 -0.91
N ALA A 77 25.37 -14.17 -0.69
CA ALA A 77 25.07 -15.28 -1.61
C ALA A 77 23.59 -15.70 -1.57
N LEU A 78 22.92 -15.56 -0.42
CA LEU A 78 21.47 -15.81 -0.31
C LEU A 78 20.66 -14.79 -1.12
N ALA A 79 21.15 -13.55 -1.21
CA ALA A 79 20.55 -12.48 -2.01
C ALA A 79 20.63 -12.72 -3.54
N ARG A 80 21.40 -13.71 -4.00
CA ARG A 80 21.48 -14.09 -5.43
C ARG A 80 20.49 -15.19 -5.82
N ARG A 81 19.89 -15.88 -4.86
CA ARG A 81 18.93 -16.94 -5.15
C ARG A 81 17.53 -16.36 -5.30
N VAL A 82 16.80 -16.87 -6.29
CA VAL A 82 15.47 -16.40 -6.65
C VAL A 82 14.48 -17.55 -6.66
N ASN A 83 13.31 -17.26 -6.11
CA ASN A 83 12.11 -18.07 -6.21
C ASN A 83 11.30 -17.61 -7.42
N LEU A 84 10.84 -18.55 -8.23
CA LEU A 84 9.76 -18.29 -9.18
C LEU A 84 8.43 -18.54 -8.48
N ILE A 85 7.62 -17.50 -8.35
CA ILE A 85 6.24 -17.59 -7.88
C ILE A 85 5.35 -17.73 -9.11
N LEU A 86 4.49 -18.74 -9.11
CA LEU A 86 3.41 -18.91 -10.08
C LEU A 86 2.09 -18.85 -9.32
N GLN A 87 1.15 -18.04 -9.80
CA GLN A 87 -0.17 -17.93 -9.15
C GLN A 87 -1.25 -17.52 -10.16
N GLY A 88 -2.50 -17.85 -9.86
CA GLY A 88 -3.63 -17.43 -10.68
C GLY A 88 -4.75 -18.47 -10.70
N PRO A 89 -5.99 -18.07 -11.01
CA PRO A 89 -7.15 -18.96 -10.96
C PRO A 89 -7.02 -20.19 -11.89
N ALA A 90 -6.34 -20.02 -13.04
CA ALA A 90 -6.08 -21.07 -14.02
C ALA A 90 -4.89 -21.99 -13.68
N LEU A 91 -4.14 -21.72 -12.59
CA LEU A 91 -2.96 -22.49 -12.25
C LEU A 91 -3.34 -23.90 -11.74
N GLU A 92 -2.76 -24.92 -12.35
CA GLU A 92 -2.99 -26.34 -12.05
C GLU A 92 -1.66 -27.08 -11.86
N GLN A 93 -1.69 -28.29 -11.30
CA GLN A 93 -0.46 -29.05 -11.04
C GLN A 93 0.34 -29.31 -12.33
N GLY A 94 -0.32 -29.64 -13.44
CA GLY A 94 0.37 -29.86 -14.72
C GLY A 94 1.12 -28.62 -15.23
N HIS A 95 0.58 -27.42 -14.98
CA HIS A 95 1.24 -26.15 -15.28
C HIS A 95 2.51 -25.97 -14.45
N VAL A 96 2.46 -26.31 -13.16
CA VAL A 96 3.61 -26.24 -12.25
C VAL A 96 4.73 -27.18 -12.70
N ASP A 97 4.38 -28.41 -13.07
CA ASP A 97 5.35 -29.42 -13.51
C ASP A 97 6.03 -29.00 -14.83
N GLU A 98 5.26 -28.43 -15.77
CA GLU A 98 5.79 -27.89 -17.03
C GLU A 98 6.74 -26.71 -16.78
N ALA A 99 6.32 -25.73 -15.98
CA ALA A 99 7.13 -24.57 -15.64
C ALA A 99 8.42 -24.96 -14.87
N ALA A 100 8.33 -25.95 -13.97
CA ALA A 100 9.49 -26.48 -13.25
C ALA A 100 10.51 -27.12 -14.20
N ARG A 101 10.06 -27.89 -15.20
CA ARG A 101 10.95 -28.44 -16.25
C ARG A 101 11.56 -27.34 -17.11
N MET A 102 10.76 -26.37 -17.56
CA MET A 102 11.24 -25.25 -18.38
C MET A 102 12.35 -24.48 -17.66
N THR A 103 12.15 -24.18 -16.38
CA THR A 103 13.04 -23.35 -15.57
C THR A 103 14.09 -24.14 -14.77
N ARG A 104 14.15 -25.46 -14.95
CA ARG A 104 15.04 -26.36 -14.19
C ARG A 104 14.94 -26.15 -12.66
N ALA A 105 13.75 -25.82 -12.17
CA ALA A 105 13.53 -25.60 -10.75
C ALA A 105 13.85 -26.87 -9.97
N SER A 106 14.53 -26.73 -8.83
CA SER A 106 14.95 -27.88 -8.02
C SER A 106 13.82 -28.43 -7.14
N SER A 107 12.82 -27.60 -6.82
CA SER A 107 11.63 -28.02 -6.09
C SER A 107 10.45 -27.10 -6.41
N ALA A 108 9.23 -27.59 -6.14
CA ALA A 108 8.01 -26.82 -6.23
C ALA A 108 7.18 -27.04 -4.95
N GLU A 109 6.91 -25.95 -4.24
CA GLU A 109 6.12 -25.93 -3.00
C GLU A 109 4.78 -25.25 -3.27
N ARG A 110 3.67 -25.86 -2.86
CA ARG A 110 2.36 -25.19 -2.88
C ARG A 110 2.24 -24.26 -1.68
N ILE A 111 2.16 -22.96 -1.92
CA ILE A 111 2.12 -21.91 -0.88
C ILE A 111 0.69 -21.37 -0.63
N ALA A 112 -0.20 -21.52 -1.61
CA ALA A 112 -1.63 -21.27 -1.48
C ALA A 112 -2.42 -22.18 -2.43
N PRO A 113 -3.76 -22.26 -2.36
CA PRO A 113 -4.55 -23.19 -3.20
C PRO A 113 -4.28 -23.09 -4.70
N ARG A 114 -3.93 -21.90 -5.19
CA ARG A 114 -3.60 -21.62 -6.59
C ARG A 114 -2.30 -20.81 -6.71
N ALA A 115 -1.33 -21.11 -5.84
CA ALA A 115 -0.01 -20.47 -5.89
C ALA A 115 1.10 -21.46 -5.49
N TYR A 116 2.20 -21.43 -6.24
CA TYR A 116 3.36 -22.28 -6.06
C TYR A 116 4.65 -21.46 -6.06
N ARG A 117 5.61 -21.91 -5.24
CA ARG A 117 6.97 -21.41 -5.19
C ARG A 117 7.92 -22.46 -5.76
N LEU A 118 8.64 -22.08 -6.80
CA LEU A 118 9.65 -22.91 -7.45
C LEU A 118 11.03 -22.37 -7.05
N THR A 119 11.84 -23.20 -6.39
CA THR A 119 13.15 -22.80 -5.87
C THR A 119 14.25 -23.02 -6.92
N SER A 120 15.27 -22.15 -6.95
CA SER A 120 16.41 -22.27 -7.88
C SER A 120 16.00 -22.29 -9.37
N ALA A 121 14.91 -21.62 -9.72
CA ALA A 121 14.41 -21.53 -11.09
C ALA A 121 15.28 -20.59 -11.96
N SER A 122 15.68 -21.04 -13.16
CA SER A 122 16.33 -20.20 -14.16
C SER A 122 15.33 -19.26 -14.85
N ARG A 123 15.81 -18.07 -15.22
CA ARG A 123 15.03 -17.11 -16.02
C ARG A 123 15.03 -17.56 -17.48
N GLU A 124 13.90 -18.08 -17.93
CA GLU A 124 13.70 -18.50 -19.32
C GLU A 124 12.88 -17.47 -20.11
N LYS A 125 13.32 -17.13 -21.32
CA LYS A 125 12.65 -16.12 -22.16
C LYS A 125 11.22 -16.50 -22.54
N SER A 126 10.94 -17.79 -22.70
CA SER A 126 9.64 -18.31 -23.10
C SER A 126 8.62 -18.36 -21.96
N LEU A 127 9.07 -18.29 -20.70
CA LEU A 127 8.18 -18.46 -19.53
C LEU A 127 7.08 -17.39 -19.50
N ALA A 128 7.42 -16.12 -19.73
CA ALA A 128 6.46 -15.04 -19.63
C ALA A 128 5.32 -15.19 -20.65
N ALA A 129 5.64 -15.49 -21.91
CA ALA A 129 4.63 -15.75 -22.94
C ALA A 129 3.81 -17.02 -22.66
N TRP A 130 4.45 -18.05 -22.11
CA TRP A 130 3.78 -19.29 -21.72
C TRP A 130 2.76 -19.08 -20.59
N CYS A 131 3.12 -18.26 -19.59
CA CYS A 131 2.25 -17.88 -18.48
C CYS A 131 1.08 -17.01 -18.94
N GLU A 132 1.34 -16.01 -19.79
CA GLU A 132 0.31 -15.13 -20.35
C GLU A 132 -0.75 -15.93 -21.13
N ALA A 133 -0.31 -16.87 -21.97
CA ALA A 133 -1.22 -17.73 -22.75
C ALA A 133 -2.09 -18.67 -21.91
N ARG A 134 -1.82 -18.77 -20.61
CA ARG A 134 -2.53 -19.64 -19.65
C ARG A 134 -3.18 -18.87 -18.51
N GLU A 135 -3.18 -17.55 -18.57
CA GLU A 135 -3.74 -16.69 -17.51
C GLU A 135 -3.09 -16.95 -16.13
N ILE A 136 -1.75 -17.11 -16.13
CA ILE A 136 -0.95 -17.33 -14.92
C ILE A 136 -0.07 -16.10 -14.67
N ASP A 137 -0.12 -15.58 -13.46
CA ASP A 137 0.83 -14.58 -12.98
C ASP A 137 2.14 -15.26 -12.58
N HIS A 138 3.26 -14.58 -12.87
CA HIS A 138 4.58 -15.06 -12.51
C HIS A 138 5.47 -13.94 -11.98
N ALA A 139 6.32 -14.26 -11.02
CA ALA A 139 7.29 -13.32 -10.46
C ALA A 139 8.57 -14.03 -10.02
N PHE A 140 9.73 -13.47 -10.35
CA PHE A 140 11.00 -13.91 -9.77
C PHE A 140 11.33 -13.04 -8.57
N MET A 141 11.23 -13.61 -7.38
CA MET A 141 11.41 -12.93 -6.10
C MET A 141 12.69 -13.40 -5.40
N PRO A 142 13.50 -12.49 -4.81
CA PRO A 142 14.64 -12.91 -4.00
C PRO A 142 14.21 -13.80 -2.82
N GLU A 143 14.98 -14.85 -2.53
CA GLU A 143 14.78 -15.71 -1.36
C GLU A 143 14.90 -14.92 -0.03
N GLY A 144 14.25 -15.41 1.03
CA GLY A 144 14.36 -14.86 2.38
C GLY A 144 13.61 -13.55 2.61
N ARG A 145 12.79 -13.10 1.64
CA ARG A 145 11.93 -11.92 1.80
C ARG A 145 10.63 -12.31 2.49
N ARG A 146 10.55 -12.04 3.79
CA ARG A 146 9.34 -12.30 4.58
C ARG A 146 8.37 -11.12 4.54
N PHE A 147 7.07 -11.41 4.47
CA PHE A 147 6.06 -10.34 4.50
C PHE A 147 6.13 -9.54 5.81
N ALA A 148 6.45 -10.23 6.91
CA ALA A 148 6.61 -9.64 8.24
C ALA A 148 7.79 -8.65 8.37
N ASP A 149 8.73 -8.63 7.42
CA ASP A 149 9.85 -7.67 7.42
C ASP A 149 9.47 -6.33 6.75
N LEU A 150 8.32 -6.27 6.08
CA LEU A 150 7.82 -5.05 5.46
C LEU A 150 7.46 -4.01 6.52
N LYS A 151 7.67 -2.74 6.18
CA LYS A 151 7.30 -1.59 7.01
C LYS A 151 6.27 -0.69 6.34
N LEU A 152 6.29 -0.62 5.01
CA LEU A 152 5.41 0.24 4.23
C LEU A 152 4.87 -0.51 3.03
N LEU A 153 3.55 -0.47 2.85
CA LEU A 153 2.89 -0.86 1.63
C LEU A 153 2.08 0.34 1.13
N ALA A 154 2.47 0.86 -0.02
CA ALA A 154 1.76 1.91 -0.71
C ALA A 154 0.92 1.32 -1.85
N MET A 155 -0.29 1.84 -2.05
CA MET A 155 -1.18 1.40 -3.12
C MET A 155 -1.88 2.60 -3.74
N ASP A 156 -2.09 2.55 -5.07
CA ASP A 156 -3.08 3.42 -5.68
C ASP A 156 -4.50 3.09 -5.18
N MET A 157 -5.43 4.03 -5.33
CA MET A 157 -6.81 3.84 -4.94
C MET A 157 -7.65 3.29 -6.10
N ASP A 158 -7.84 4.10 -7.14
CA ASP A 158 -8.74 3.80 -8.25
C ASP A 158 -8.14 2.66 -9.06
N SER A 159 -8.95 1.71 -9.53
CA SER A 159 -8.51 0.51 -10.25
C SER A 159 -7.44 -0.37 -9.56
N THR A 160 -7.10 -0.10 -8.29
CA THR A 160 -6.12 -0.85 -7.50
C THR A 160 -6.72 -1.33 -6.17
N LEU A 161 -6.95 -0.44 -5.19
CA LEU A 161 -7.62 -0.80 -3.94
C LEU A 161 -9.13 -0.98 -4.14
N ILE A 162 -9.71 -0.17 -5.01
CA ILE A 162 -11.13 -0.22 -5.37
C ILE A 162 -11.30 -0.53 -6.85
N THR A 163 -12.44 -1.12 -7.21
CA THR A 163 -12.70 -1.63 -8.57
C THR A 163 -13.23 -0.59 -9.55
N VAL A 164 -13.34 0.68 -9.14
CA VAL A 164 -13.99 1.74 -9.92
C VAL A 164 -13.05 2.93 -10.06
N GLU A 165 -13.27 3.72 -11.12
CA GLU A 165 -12.69 5.05 -11.28
C GLU A 165 -13.67 6.08 -10.71
N CYS A 166 -13.37 6.66 -9.54
CA CYS A 166 -14.31 7.56 -8.85
C CYS A 166 -14.80 8.73 -9.72
N ILE A 167 -13.95 9.26 -10.61
CA ILE A 167 -14.32 10.39 -11.48
C ILE A 167 -15.30 9.98 -12.60
N ASP A 168 -15.21 8.74 -13.09
CA ASP A 168 -16.09 8.23 -14.14
C ASP A 168 -17.49 7.97 -13.56
N GLU A 169 -17.57 7.44 -12.34
CA GLU A 169 -18.84 7.26 -11.60
C GLU A 169 -19.53 8.61 -11.31
N LEU A 170 -18.76 9.64 -10.94
CA LEU A 170 -19.30 11.00 -10.80
C LEU A 170 -19.74 11.58 -12.15
N GLY A 171 -19.01 11.26 -13.21
CA GLY A 171 -19.34 11.59 -14.58
C GLY A 171 -20.68 11.02 -15.02
N GLU A 172 -20.95 9.76 -14.71
CA GLU A 172 -22.25 9.13 -14.96
C GLU A 172 -23.38 9.87 -14.24
N LEU A 173 -23.21 10.14 -12.93
CA LEU A 173 -24.21 10.88 -12.14
C LEU A 173 -24.42 12.32 -12.64
N ALA A 174 -23.42 12.94 -13.27
CA ALA A 174 -23.50 14.25 -13.89
C ALA A 174 -24.03 14.22 -15.34
N GLY A 175 -24.24 13.04 -15.93
CA GLY A 175 -24.58 12.90 -17.35
C GLY A 175 -23.45 13.29 -18.31
N LYS A 176 -22.19 13.19 -17.85
CA LYS A 176 -20.95 13.60 -18.53
C LYS A 176 -19.97 12.46 -18.80
N GLN A 177 -20.43 11.22 -18.73
CA GLN A 177 -19.61 10.02 -18.94
C GLN A 177 -18.85 10.07 -20.27
N ARG A 178 -19.53 10.43 -21.37
CA ARG A 178 -18.92 10.43 -22.72
C ARG A 178 -17.82 11.47 -22.84
N GLU A 179 -18.06 12.68 -22.32
CA GLU A 179 -17.10 13.76 -22.34
C GLU A 179 -15.87 13.44 -21.48
N ILE A 180 -16.07 12.86 -20.29
CA ILE A 180 -14.98 12.42 -19.42
C ILE A 180 -14.14 11.34 -20.09
N ALA A 181 -14.78 10.31 -20.66
CA ALA A 181 -14.09 9.24 -21.36
C ALA A 181 -13.27 9.77 -22.56
N ALA A 182 -13.80 10.74 -23.31
CA ALA A 182 -13.09 11.37 -24.41
C ALA A 182 -11.81 12.08 -23.93
N ILE A 183 -11.86 12.82 -22.81
CA ILE A 183 -10.69 13.48 -22.23
C ILE A 183 -9.68 12.46 -21.70
N THR A 184 -10.14 11.40 -21.03
CA THR A 184 -9.27 10.32 -20.55
C THR A 184 -8.52 9.67 -21.73
N ALA A 185 -9.22 9.41 -22.83
CA ALA A 185 -8.60 8.83 -24.02
C ALA A 185 -7.55 9.76 -24.66
N GLN A 186 -7.76 11.09 -24.68
CA GLN A 186 -6.75 12.06 -25.12
C GLN A 186 -5.49 11.99 -24.25
N ALA A 187 -5.65 11.91 -22.92
CA ALA A 187 -4.54 11.80 -21.99
C ALA A 187 -3.75 10.50 -22.17
N MET A 188 -4.44 9.37 -22.37
CA MET A 188 -3.81 8.08 -22.63
C MET A 188 -3.06 8.03 -23.96
N ARG A 189 -3.49 8.81 -24.97
CA ARG A 189 -2.75 9.00 -26.23
C ARG A 189 -1.60 10.01 -26.11
N GLY A 190 -1.42 10.64 -24.94
CA GLY A 190 -0.39 11.66 -24.71
C GLY A 190 -0.68 13.01 -25.36
N GLU A 191 -1.91 13.26 -25.82
CA GLU A 191 -2.30 14.53 -26.45
C GLU A 191 -2.42 15.68 -25.43
N ILE A 192 -2.74 15.34 -24.19
CA ILE A 192 -2.78 16.26 -23.05
C ILE A 192 -2.09 15.60 -21.86
N ASP A 193 -1.48 16.41 -20.99
CA ASP A 193 -0.89 15.90 -19.76
C ASP A 193 -1.95 15.50 -18.70
N TYR A 194 -1.50 14.83 -17.65
CA TYR A 194 -2.38 14.36 -16.58
C TYR A 194 -3.11 15.51 -15.86
N THR A 195 -2.43 16.63 -15.63
CA THR A 195 -2.98 17.76 -14.88
C THR A 195 -4.07 18.47 -15.68
N GLU A 196 -3.82 18.70 -16.96
CA GLU A 196 -4.81 19.24 -17.89
C GLU A 196 -6.01 18.29 -18.03
N SER A 197 -5.75 16.99 -18.18
CA SER A 197 -6.81 15.97 -18.23
C SER A 197 -7.68 15.98 -16.97
N LEU A 198 -7.07 16.00 -15.78
CA LEU A 198 -7.80 16.04 -14.52
C LEU A 198 -8.62 17.32 -14.39
N ARG A 199 -8.04 18.49 -14.70
CA ARG A 199 -8.75 19.79 -14.64
C ARG A 199 -9.97 19.79 -15.55
N ARG A 200 -9.83 19.33 -16.80
CA ARG A 200 -10.94 19.26 -17.75
C ARG A 200 -12.04 18.31 -17.30
N ARG A 201 -11.69 17.11 -16.82
CA ARG A 201 -12.68 16.14 -16.32
C ARG A 201 -13.39 16.65 -15.07
N VAL A 202 -12.66 17.27 -14.14
CA VAL A 202 -13.26 17.87 -12.93
C VAL A 202 -14.16 19.06 -13.29
N ALA A 203 -13.83 19.87 -14.29
CA ALA A 203 -14.66 20.98 -14.74
C ALA A 203 -16.05 20.53 -15.22
N LEU A 204 -16.14 19.34 -15.84
CA LEU A 204 -17.42 18.75 -16.26
C LEU A 204 -18.34 18.39 -15.08
N LEU A 205 -17.81 18.28 -13.86
CA LEU A 205 -18.58 17.96 -12.65
C LEU A 205 -19.14 19.22 -11.97
N GLN A 206 -18.94 20.42 -12.52
CA GLN A 206 -19.42 21.67 -11.93
C GLN A 206 -20.95 21.64 -11.71
N GLY A 207 -21.38 22.00 -10.51
CA GLY A 207 -22.79 22.09 -10.12
C GLY A 207 -23.39 20.79 -9.59
N LEU A 208 -22.69 19.65 -9.73
CA LEU A 208 -23.09 18.38 -9.15
C LEU A 208 -23.20 18.50 -7.62
N GLU A 209 -24.26 17.96 -7.03
CA GLU A 209 -24.47 17.97 -5.58
C GLU A 209 -23.37 17.17 -4.87
N GLU A 210 -22.89 17.68 -3.72
CA GLU A 210 -21.91 17.00 -2.86
C GLU A 210 -22.39 15.61 -2.43
N SER A 211 -23.71 15.43 -2.29
CA SER A 211 -24.32 14.13 -1.97
C SER A 211 -24.01 13.05 -3.00
N ALA A 212 -23.69 13.40 -4.24
CA ALA A 212 -23.26 12.45 -5.27
C ALA A 212 -21.98 11.71 -4.87
N LEU A 213 -21.04 12.36 -4.17
CA LEU A 213 -19.83 11.72 -3.65
C LEU A 213 -20.18 10.59 -2.67
N GLY A 214 -21.14 10.86 -1.78
CA GLY A 214 -21.66 9.86 -0.84
C GLY A 214 -22.35 8.69 -1.55
N ARG A 215 -23.11 8.97 -2.60
CA ARG A 215 -23.76 7.94 -3.42
C ARG A 215 -22.75 7.03 -4.12
N VAL A 216 -21.71 7.59 -4.75
CA VAL A 216 -20.64 6.79 -5.37
C VAL A 216 -19.97 5.90 -4.31
N TYR A 217 -19.66 6.45 -3.14
CA TYR A 217 -19.04 5.68 -2.06
C TYR A 217 -19.91 4.53 -1.53
N ASP A 218 -21.20 4.78 -1.30
CA ASP A 218 -22.11 3.78 -0.73
C ASP A 218 -22.58 2.76 -1.78
N GLU A 219 -22.88 3.19 -3.00
CA GLU A 219 -23.55 2.38 -4.02
C GLU A 219 -22.57 1.68 -4.97
N ARG A 220 -21.49 2.35 -5.40
CA ARG A 220 -20.62 1.91 -6.51
C ARG A 220 -19.28 1.35 -6.05
N LEU A 221 -18.67 1.96 -5.02
CA LEU A 221 -17.35 1.56 -4.56
C LEU A 221 -17.35 0.13 -4.00
N ARG A 222 -16.50 -0.73 -4.57
CA ARG A 222 -16.19 -2.07 -4.05
C ARG A 222 -14.68 -2.20 -3.89
N LEU A 223 -14.26 -2.93 -2.87
CA LEU A 223 -12.86 -3.29 -2.73
C LEU A 223 -12.49 -4.32 -3.79
N THR A 224 -11.28 -4.20 -4.32
CA THR A 224 -10.71 -5.20 -5.22
C THR A 224 -10.68 -6.56 -4.53
N PRO A 225 -11.02 -7.66 -5.22
CA PRO A 225 -10.94 -9.01 -4.65
C PRO A 225 -9.59 -9.27 -3.99
N GLY A 226 -9.60 -9.79 -2.75
CA GLY A 226 -8.39 -10.05 -1.96
C GLY A 226 -7.83 -8.84 -1.20
N ALA A 227 -8.34 -7.62 -1.42
CA ALA A 227 -7.86 -6.44 -0.69
C ALA A 227 -8.05 -6.57 0.83
N ASP A 228 -9.17 -7.13 1.27
CA ASP A 228 -9.46 -7.41 2.67
C ASP A 228 -8.41 -8.33 3.32
N ARG A 229 -8.00 -9.40 2.61
CA ARG A 229 -6.97 -10.34 3.08
C ARG A 229 -5.60 -9.67 3.15
N LEU A 230 -5.23 -8.86 2.15
CA LEU A 230 -3.98 -8.10 2.14
C LEU A 230 -3.94 -7.09 3.30
N LEU A 231 -5.00 -6.31 3.48
CA LEU A 231 -5.11 -5.32 4.55
C LEU A 231 -5.04 -5.98 5.92
N ALA A 232 -5.72 -7.12 6.09
CA ALA A 232 -5.66 -7.90 7.33
C ALA A 232 -4.23 -8.40 7.61
N ALA A 233 -3.49 -8.84 6.58
CA ALA A 233 -2.08 -9.23 6.73
C ALA A 233 -1.20 -8.05 7.13
N CYS A 234 -1.39 -6.88 6.50
CA CYS A 234 -0.66 -5.66 6.87
C CYS A 234 -0.85 -5.33 8.35
N LYS A 235 -2.09 -5.36 8.85
CA LYS A 235 -2.39 -5.13 10.27
C LYS A 235 -1.73 -6.15 11.18
N ARG A 236 -1.82 -7.45 10.86
CA ARG A 236 -1.19 -8.52 11.67
C ARG A 236 0.32 -8.36 11.77
N HIS A 237 0.96 -7.88 10.71
CA HIS A 237 2.41 -7.71 10.63
C HIS A 237 2.88 -6.28 10.91
N LEU A 238 1.98 -5.39 11.34
CA LEU A 238 2.28 -3.98 11.62
C LEU A 238 2.90 -3.23 10.42
N VAL A 239 2.55 -3.64 9.21
CA VAL A 239 2.93 -2.95 7.97
C VAL A 239 2.04 -1.73 7.82
N GLN A 240 2.67 -0.56 7.71
CA GLN A 240 1.95 0.70 7.56
C GLN A 240 1.43 0.85 6.14
N LEU A 241 0.20 1.34 6.02
CA LEU A 241 -0.52 1.49 4.78
C LEU A 241 -0.50 2.95 4.32
N LEU A 242 -0.07 3.16 3.08
CA LEU A 242 -0.15 4.45 2.41
C LEU A 242 -1.08 4.33 1.20
N LEU A 243 -2.24 4.99 1.25
CA LEU A 243 -3.12 5.13 0.10
C LEU A 243 -2.76 6.39 -0.67
N VAL A 244 -2.31 6.21 -1.90
CA VAL A 244 -1.94 7.29 -2.81
C VAL A 244 -3.01 7.34 -3.89
N SER A 245 -3.46 8.51 -4.32
CA SER A 245 -4.53 8.56 -5.33
C SER A 245 -4.46 9.82 -6.18
N GLY A 246 -4.70 9.65 -7.47
CA GLY A 246 -5.04 10.76 -8.38
C GLY A 246 -6.51 11.20 -8.28
N GLY A 247 -7.34 10.44 -7.57
CA GLY A 247 -8.72 10.75 -7.23
C GLY A 247 -8.81 11.74 -6.06
N PHE A 248 -9.89 11.64 -5.28
CA PHE A 248 -10.31 12.72 -4.39
C PHE A 248 -10.28 12.37 -2.90
N SER A 249 -9.88 13.36 -2.09
CA SER A 249 -9.75 13.27 -0.62
C SER A 249 -11.02 12.85 0.09
N PHE A 250 -12.19 13.14 -0.47
CA PHE A 250 -13.44 12.63 0.06
C PHE A 250 -13.43 11.09 0.17
N PHE A 251 -13.00 10.40 -0.89
CA PHE A 251 -12.98 8.93 -0.92
C PHE A 251 -11.82 8.36 -0.10
N THR A 252 -10.61 8.91 -0.26
CA THR A 252 -9.45 8.41 0.48
C THR A 252 -9.61 8.56 1.99
N GLU A 253 -10.18 9.66 2.49
CA GLU A 253 -10.42 9.84 3.94
C GLU A 253 -11.51 8.92 4.50
N LEU A 254 -12.56 8.63 3.72
CA LEU A 254 -13.57 7.65 4.12
C LEU A 254 -13.00 6.23 4.12
N LEU A 255 -12.22 5.86 3.11
CA LEU A 255 -11.50 4.59 3.06
C LEU A 255 -10.49 4.47 4.19
N LYS A 256 -9.77 5.55 4.50
CA LYS A 256 -8.84 5.64 5.61
C LYS A 256 -9.50 5.25 6.93
N ALA A 257 -10.64 5.86 7.23
CA ALA A 257 -11.39 5.56 8.44
C ALA A 257 -12.02 4.15 8.41
N ARG A 258 -12.54 3.70 7.26
CA ARG A 258 -13.19 2.39 7.11
C ARG A 258 -12.19 1.23 7.25
N LEU A 259 -11.00 1.39 6.69
CA LEU A 259 -10.02 0.33 6.52
C LEU A 259 -8.83 0.44 7.48
N ASP A 260 -8.76 1.52 8.25
CA ASP A 260 -7.67 1.83 9.19
C ASP A 260 -6.33 2.01 8.45
N ILE A 261 -6.31 2.94 7.50
CA ILE A 261 -5.11 3.26 6.69
C ILE A 261 -4.31 4.37 7.39
N ASP A 262 -3.01 4.17 7.54
CA ASP A 262 -2.15 5.08 8.31
C ASP A 262 -1.91 6.42 7.60
N TYR A 263 -1.73 6.40 6.27
CA TYR A 263 -1.40 7.59 5.47
C TYR A 263 -2.23 7.69 4.19
N THR A 264 -2.56 8.92 3.79
CA THR A 264 -3.29 9.23 2.56
C THR A 264 -2.63 10.40 1.82
N VAL A 265 -2.72 10.42 0.49
CA VAL A 265 -2.49 11.62 -0.35
C VAL A 265 -3.40 11.55 -1.58
N SER A 266 -4.07 12.66 -1.89
CA SER A 266 -5.05 12.74 -2.98
C SER A 266 -5.41 14.17 -3.32
N ASN A 267 -6.05 14.38 -4.47
CA ASN A 267 -6.57 15.68 -4.88
C ASN A 267 -7.75 16.13 -4.00
N VAL A 268 -8.00 17.42 -3.90
CA VAL A 268 -9.13 17.97 -3.15
C VAL A 268 -10.14 18.58 -4.11
N LEU A 269 -11.37 18.07 -4.15
CA LEU A 269 -12.44 18.71 -4.92
C LEU A 269 -12.89 19.99 -4.24
N GLY A 270 -13.05 21.06 -5.02
CA GLY A 270 -13.69 22.27 -4.55
C GLY A 270 -15.18 22.05 -4.36
N ILE A 271 -15.68 22.39 -3.17
CA ILE A 271 -17.09 22.30 -2.80
C ILE A 271 -17.53 23.64 -2.24
N GLU A 272 -18.61 24.20 -2.77
CA GLU A 272 -19.22 25.44 -2.28
C GLU A 272 -20.74 25.32 -2.28
N ARG A 273 -21.36 25.73 -1.17
CA ARG A 273 -22.83 25.70 -1.01
C ARG A 273 -23.42 24.31 -1.33
N GLY A 274 -22.72 23.25 -0.93
CA GLY A 274 -23.15 21.86 -1.14
C GLY A 274 -23.00 21.34 -2.58
N ARG A 275 -22.28 22.06 -3.46
CA ARG A 275 -22.06 21.66 -4.86
C ARG A 275 -20.60 21.65 -5.23
N LEU A 276 -20.22 20.80 -6.18
CA LEU A 276 -18.88 20.78 -6.76
C LEU A 276 -18.64 22.05 -7.57
N THR A 277 -17.49 22.68 -7.37
CA THR A 277 -17.11 23.92 -8.08
C THR A 277 -16.55 23.66 -9.48
N GLY A 278 -16.31 22.39 -9.83
CA GLY A 278 -15.60 22.01 -11.05
C GLY A 278 -14.10 22.30 -11.02
N ARG A 279 -13.51 22.46 -9.82
CA ARG A 279 -12.07 22.76 -9.65
C ARG A 279 -11.44 21.85 -8.62
N VAL A 280 -10.16 21.54 -8.81
CA VAL A 280 -9.30 20.96 -7.78
C VAL A 280 -8.72 22.10 -6.92
N VAL A 281 -8.67 21.91 -5.61
CA VAL A 281 -8.14 22.86 -4.63
C VAL A 281 -6.68 22.53 -4.33
N GLY A 282 -5.82 23.54 -4.40
CA GLY A 282 -4.40 23.41 -4.12
C GLY A 282 -3.64 22.72 -5.26
N ASP A 283 -2.49 22.15 -4.92
CA ASP A 283 -1.63 21.45 -5.86
C ASP A 283 -2.24 20.10 -6.26
N ILE A 284 -2.08 19.75 -7.54
CA ILE A 284 -2.53 18.46 -8.06
C ILE A 284 -1.52 17.38 -7.67
N VAL A 285 -2.03 16.27 -7.16
CA VAL A 285 -1.28 15.07 -6.83
C VAL A 285 -0.91 14.35 -8.13
N GLU A 286 0.24 14.71 -8.67
CA GLU A 286 0.87 14.05 -9.81
C GLU A 286 1.81 12.91 -9.38
N ALA A 287 2.40 12.23 -10.37
CA ALA A 287 3.37 11.15 -10.16
C ALA A 287 4.52 11.53 -9.20
N GLU A 288 5.03 12.76 -9.26
CA GLU A 288 6.07 13.22 -8.34
C GLU A 288 5.54 13.40 -6.92
N ALA A 289 4.32 13.92 -6.75
CA ALA A 289 3.70 14.06 -5.44
C ALA A 289 3.45 12.69 -4.78
N LYS A 290 3.04 11.69 -5.58
CA LYS A 290 2.93 10.29 -5.16
C LYS A 290 4.27 9.76 -4.63
N ALA A 291 5.34 9.90 -5.42
CA ALA A 291 6.68 9.47 -5.05
C ALA A 291 7.24 10.23 -3.84
N ALA A 292 7.04 11.55 -3.77
CA ALA A 292 7.46 12.38 -2.66
C ALA A 292 6.78 11.97 -1.35
N LYS A 293 5.47 11.67 -1.39
CA LYS A 293 4.74 11.17 -0.23
C LYS A 293 5.27 9.80 0.21
N PHE A 294 5.52 8.89 -0.73
CA PHE A 294 6.12 7.59 -0.45
C PHE A 294 7.47 7.74 0.26
N ARG A 295 8.38 8.55 -0.28
CA ARG A 295 9.70 8.82 0.32
C ARG A 295 9.58 9.42 1.72
N ALA A 296 8.66 10.36 1.91
CA ALA A 296 8.43 10.99 3.21
C ALA A 296 7.98 9.97 4.27
N VAL A 297 7.00 9.12 3.93
CA VAL A 297 6.51 8.07 4.85
C VAL A 297 7.57 7.01 5.09
N ALA A 298 8.27 6.53 4.05
CA ALA A 298 9.35 5.57 4.22
C ALA A 298 10.45 6.10 5.15
N LYS A 299 10.80 7.39 5.03
CA LYS A 299 11.76 8.06 5.90
C LYS A 299 11.25 8.15 7.35
N GLU A 300 9.99 8.52 7.56
CA GLU A 300 9.34 8.58 8.87
C GLU A 300 9.41 7.22 9.58
N LEU A 301 9.12 6.13 8.85
CA LEU A 301 9.13 4.75 9.35
C LEU A 301 10.54 4.14 9.47
N LYS A 302 11.58 4.89 9.07
CA LYS A 302 12.96 4.40 8.95
C LYS A 302 12.99 3.07 8.18
N ALA A 303 12.25 3.01 7.08
CA ALA A 303 12.15 1.83 6.24
C ALA A 303 13.30 1.82 5.24
N ARG A 304 14.00 0.69 5.15
CA ARG A 304 14.93 0.44 4.04
C ARG A 304 14.13 0.12 2.79
N LYS A 305 14.71 0.35 1.61
CA LYS A 305 14.03 0.14 0.32
C LYS A 305 13.43 -1.26 0.22
N GLU A 306 14.15 -2.30 0.65
CA GLU A 306 13.72 -3.70 0.57
C GLU A 306 12.51 -4.02 1.48
N GLN A 307 12.18 -3.13 2.41
CA GLN A 307 11.05 -3.24 3.34
C GLN A 307 9.83 -2.46 2.87
N THR A 308 9.82 -1.97 1.62
CA THR A 308 8.73 -1.19 1.07
C THR A 308 8.15 -1.83 -0.20
N VAL A 309 6.83 -1.75 -0.33
CA VAL A 309 6.07 -2.20 -1.49
C VAL A 309 5.27 -1.04 -2.06
N ALA A 310 5.17 -0.96 -3.39
CA ALA A 310 4.27 -0.05 -4.08
C ALA A 310 3.43 -0.82 -5.11
N ILE A 311 2.13 -0.59 -5.12
CA ILE A 311 1.16 -1.20 -6.04
C ILE A 311 0.48 -0.10 -6.84
N GLY A 312 0.39 -0.27 -8.15
CA GLY A 312 -0.33 0.65 -9.04
C GLY A 312 -0.64 0.01 -10.38
N ASP A 313 -1.58 0.61 -11.10
CA ASP A 313 -2.07 0.16 -12.41
C ASP A 313 -1.68 1.13 -13.55
N GLY A 314 -1.48 2.41 -13.21
CA GLY A 314 -1.32 3.51 -14.15
C GLY A 314 0.11 4.04 -14.30
N ALA A 315 0.38 4.70 -15.44
CA ALA A 315 1.69 5.31 -15.69
C ALA A 315 2.03 6.44 -14.69
N ASN A 316 1.03 7.04 -14.06
CA ASN A 316 1.16 8.01 -12.98
C ASN A 316 1.75 7.40 -11.69
N ASP A 317 1.75 6.08 -11.52
CA ASP A 317 2.33 5.40 -10.35
C ASP A 317 3.80 5.05 -10.52
N LEU A 318 4.32 5.04 -11.75
CA LEU A 318 5.67 4.59 -12.07
C LEU A 318 6.75 5.24 -11.22
N LYS A 319 6.64 6.55 -10.94
CA LYS A 319 7.59 7.26 -10.08
C LYS A 319 7.57 6.74 -8.64
N MET A 320 6.39 6.51 -8.06
CA MET A 320 6.25 5.92 -6.73
C MET A 320 6.77 4.47 -6.72
N MET A 321 6.43 3.71 -7.76
CA MET A 321 6.85 2.31 -7.92
C MET A 321 8.38 2.17 -7.99
N ALA A 322 9.08 3.09 -8.66
CA ALA A 322 10.54 3.09 -8.75
C ALA A 322 11.25 3.26 -7.39
N GLU A 323 10.59 3.90 -6.42
CA GLU A 323 11.11 4.13 -5.06
C GLU A 323 11.02 2.86 -4.20
N ALA A 324 10.09 1.95 -4.50
CA ALA A 324 9.84 0.77 -3.69
C ALA A 324 10.88 -0.34 -3.90
N GLY A 325 11.08 -1.18 -2.88
CA GLY A 325 11.92 -2.38 -3.00
C GLY A 325 11.25 -3.54 -3.71
N VAL A 326 9.92 -3.54 -3.78
CA VAL A 326 9.12 -4.37 -4.68
C VAL A 326 8.00 -3.50 -5.25
N SER A 327 7.93 -3.39 -6.56
CA SER A 327 6.84 -2.71 -7.27
C SER A 327 5.96 -3.72 -7.99
N ILE A 328 4.65 -3.57 -7.84
CA ILE A 328 3.67 -4.52 -8.34
C ILE A 328 2.71 -3.79 -9.27
N ALA A 329 2.76 -4.16 -10.55
CA ALA A 329 1.79 -3.74 -11.54
C ALA A 329 0.51 -4.56 -11.35
N PHE A 330 -0.58 -3.94 -10.88
CA PHE A 330 -1.84 -4.64 -10.65
C PHE A 330 -2.83 -4.33 -11.77
N HIS A 331 -3.24 -5.35 -12.55
CA HIS A 331 -4.13 -5.22 -13.72
C HIS A 331 -3.69 -4.05 -14.66
N ALA A 332 -2.39 -3.79 -14.71
CA ALA A 332 -1.86 -2.50 -15.12
C ALA A 332 -1.76 -2.35 -16.63
N GLN A 333 -1.47 -1.16 -17.12
CA GLN A 333 -1.13 -0.95 -18.54
C GLN A 333 0.21 -1.62 -18.92
N PRO A 334 0.42 -2.02 -20.19
CA PRO A 334 1.66 -2.68 -20.62
C PRO A 334 2.94 -1.92 -20.24
N VAL A 335 2.92 -0.58 -20.34
CA VAL A 335 4.06 0.29 -19.97
C VAL A 335 4.41 0.20 -18.48
N VAL A 336 3.41 -0.05 -17.63
CA VAL A 336 3.58 -0.19 -16.18
C VAL A 336 4.11 -1.58 -15.85
N ARG A 337 3.55 -2.63 -16.46
CA ARG A 337 4.01 -4.02 -16.30
C ARG A 337 5.48 -4.17 -16.66
N ALA A 338 5.93 -3.50 -17.72
CA ALA A 338 7.32 -3.56 -18.20
C ALA A 338 8.33 -2.93 -17.24
N GLN A 339 7.89 -2.03 -16.34
CA GLN A 339 8.76 -1.29 -15.41
C GLN A 339 8.61 -1.73 -13.94
N ALA A 340 7.58 -2.50 -13.63
CA ALA A 340 7.36 -3.06 -12.31
C ALA A 340 8.30 -4.26 -12.02
N SER A 341 8.47 -4.58 -10.73
CA SER A 341 9.22 -5.78 -10.33
C SER A 341 8.49 -7.07 -10.74
N CYS A 342 7.15 -7.03 -10.68
CA CYS A 342 6.28 -8.08 -11.17
C CYS A 342 4.89 -7.51 -11.52
N ALA A 343 4.07 -8.32 -12.19
CA ALA A 343 2.68 -8.00 -12.49
C ALA A 343 1.74 -9.07 -11.92
N LEU A 344 0.59 -8.63 -11.44
CA LEU A 344 -0.56 -9.46 -11.10
C LEU A 344 -1.70 -9.03 -12.04
N ASN A 345 -2.03 -9.86 -13.01
CA ASN A 345 -3.07 -9.62 -14.02
C ASN A 345 -4.29 -10.53 -13.82
N TRP A 346 -4.11 -11.66 -13.13
CA TRP A 346 -5.14 -12.70 -13.00
C TRP A 346 -5.50 -12.99 -11.54
N SER A 347 -4.57 -12.73 -10.62
CA SER A 347 -4.74 -12.90 -9.18
C SER A 347 -5.46 -11.70 -8.53
N GLY A 348 -6.15 -11.96 -7.43
CA GLY A 348 -6.63 -10.89 -6.55
C GLY A 348 -5.48 -10.11 -5.91
N LEU A 349 -5.82 -9.00 -5.25
CA LEU A 349 -4.84 -8.14 -4.58
C LEU A 349 -4.10 -8.85 -3.43
N ASP A 350 -4.66 -9.94 -2.91
CA ASP A 350 -3.99 -10.83 -1.94
C ASP A 350 -2.88 -11.70 -2.56
N GLY A 351 -2.78 -11.77 -3.90
CA GLY A 351 -1.66 -12.40 -4.59
C GLY A 351 -0.31 -11.77 -4.25
N VAL A 352 -0.31 -10.53 -3.74
CA VAL A 352 0.86 -9.87 -3.15
C VAL A 352 1.47 -10.71 -2.03
N LEU A 353 0.66 -11.39 -1.20
CA LEU A 353 1.13 -12.18 -0.07
C LEU A 353 2.00 -13.36 -0.53
N ASN A 354 1.67 -13.95 -1.67
CA ASN A 354 2.38 -15.11 -2.23
C ASN A 354 3.79 -14.75 -2.75
N LEU A 355 4.09 -13.46 -2.92
CA LEU A 355 5.40 -12.98 -3.35
C LEU A 355 6.44 -13.02 -2.23
N PHE A 356 6.01 -13.26 -0.99
CA PHE A 356 6.84 -13.25 0.20
C PHE A 356 6.80 -14.61 0.91
N GLU A 357 7.81 -14.86 1.76
CA GLU A 357 7.94 -16.03 2.62
C GLU A 357 7.26 -15.89 3.99
#